data_AF-G5KHJ4-F1
#
_entry.id   AF-G5KHJ4-F1
#
_cell.length_a   1.000
_cell.length_b   1.000
_cell.length_c   1.000
_cell.angle_alpha   90.00
_cell.angle_beta   90.00
_cell.angle_gamma   90.00
#
_symmetry.space_group_name_H-M   'P 1'
#
loop_
_entity.id
_entity.type
_entity.pdbx_description
1 polymer ?
#
loop_
_entity_poly.entity_id
_entity_poly.type
_entity_poly.pdbx_seq_one_letter_code
_entity_poly.pdbx_strand_id
1 'polypeptide(L)'
;MSRKEIYQNKLQIDYFSDSYLKFEEDFYRYSAMDVPLTFLTDDILREMAMSQKNYFKLNKHNSKDGRDHYFYFQIEIEKIIT
;
A
#
# COMPACT_ATOMS: atom_id res chain seq x y z
N MET A 1 0.83 6.64 23.73
CA MET A 1 0.44 6.68 22.30
C MET A 1 0.40 5.26 21.77
N SER A 2 -0.72 4.84 21.23
CA SER A 2 -0.80 3.55 20.52
C SER A 2 -0.08 3.69 19.17
N ARG A 3 0.54 2.62 18.65
CA ARG A 3 1.19 2.66 17.33
C ARG A 3 0.23 3.11 16.23
N LYS A 4 -1.07 2.82 16.39
CA LYS A 4 -2.17 3.30 15.53
C LYS A 4 -2.23 4.83 15.43
N GLU A 5 -2.03 5.55 16.54
CA GLU A 5 -1.97 7.03 16.56
C GLU A 5 -0.66 7.55 15.94
N ILE A 6 0.41 6.74 15.93
CA ILE A 6 1.68 7.10 15.29
C ILE A 6 1.54 7.07 13.77
N TYR A 7 0.83 6.08 13.23
CA TYR A 7 0.67 5.93 11.78
C TYR A 7 -0.43 6.83 11.19
N GLN A 8 -1.48 7.14 11.96
CA GLN A 8 -2.47 8.15 11.55
C GLN A 8 -1.75 9.50 11.35
N ASN A 9 -1.71 9.97 10.10
CA ASN A 9 -1.07 11.21 9.63
C ASN A 9 0.46 11.21 9.47
N LYS A 10 1.17 10.08 9.62
CA LYS A 10 2.64 10.02 9.41
C LYS A 10 3.12 8.99 8.39
N LEU A 11 2.30 8.00 8.03
CA LEU A 11 2.69 7.06 6.99
C LEU A 11 2.53 7.70 5.61
N GLN A 12 3.61 7.74 4.84
CA GLN A 12 3.65 8.31 3.50
C GLN A 12 4.20 7.28 2.51
N ILE A 13 3.84 7.45 1.24
CA ILE A 13 4.41 6.67 0.13
C ILE A 13 5.43 7.54 -0.59
N ASP A 14 6.59 6.97 -0.87
CA ASP A 14 7.53 7.55 -1.82
C ASP A 14 7.09 7.20 -3.25
N TYR A 15 6.27 8.07 -3.83
CA TYR A 15 5.71 7.94 -5.17
C TYR A 15 6.77 7.96 -6.28
N PHE A 16 7.99 8.43 -5.99
CA PHE A 16 9.08 8.53 -6.95
C PHE A 16 10.09 7.39 -6.82
N SER A 17 9.92 6.49 -5.85
CA SER A 17 10.78 5.32 -5.70
C SER A 17 10.55 4.29 -6.81
N ASP A 18 11.63 3.61 -7.24
CA ASP A 18 11.54 2.49 -8.18
C ASP A 18 10.61 1.38 -7.67
N SER A 19 10.56 1.18 -6.35
CA SER A 19 9.67 0.20 -5.71
C SER A 19 8.20 0.57 -5.86
N TYR A 20 7.85 1.86 -5.72
CA TYR A 20 6.48 2.31 -5.97
C TYR A 20 6.11 2.21 -7.45
N LEU A 21 6.99 2.63 -8.36
CA LEU A 21 6.74 2.51 -9.80
C LEU A 21 6.48 1.06 -10.20
N LYS A 22 7.24 0.11 -9.63
CA LYS A 22 7.02 -1.31 -9.86
C LYS A 22 5.70 -1.81 -9.28
N PHE A 23 5.35 -1.36 -8.07
CA PHE A 23 4.05 -1.64 -7.46
C PHE A 23 2.90 -1.14 -8.32
N GLU A 24 2.98 0.08 -8.85
CA GLU A 24 1.96 0.68 -9.71
C GLU A 24 1.80 -0.11 -11.01
N GLU A 25 2.91 -0.45 -11.68
CA GLU A 25 2.91 -1.27 -12.89
C GLU A 25 2.23 -2.63 -12.65
N ASP A 26 2.62 -3.33 -11.57
CA ASP A 26 2.07 -4.64 -11.24
C ASP A 26 0.60 -4.54 -10.79
N PHE A 27 0.22 -3.48 -10.07
CA PHE A 27 -1.18 -3.23 -9.71
C PHE A 27 -2.04 -3.09 -10.98
N TYR A 28 -1.65 -2.26 -11.94
CA TYR A 28 -2.43 -2.11 -13.19
C TYR A 28 -2.39 -3.34 -14.09
N ARG A 29 -1.29 -4.10 -14.05
CA ARG A 29 -1.18 -5.39 -14.75
C ARG A 29 -2.21 -6.39 -14.27
N TYR A 30 -2.44 -6.49 -12.95
CA TYR A 30 -3.32 -7.52 -12.37
C TYR A 30 -4.71 -7.03 -11.98
N SER A 31 -4.89 -5.74 -11.66
CA SER A 31 -6.17 -5.19 -11.20
C SER A 31 -7.20 -5.17 -12.32
N ALA A 32 -8.39 -5.67 -12.00
CA ALA A 32 -9.62 -5.55 -12.80
C ALA A 32 -10.52 -4.39 -12.30
N MET A 33 -10.04 -3.58 -11.35
CA MET A 33 -10.78 -2.44 -10.83
C MET A 33 -10.78 -1.28 -11.84
N ASP A 34 -11.91 -0.58 -11.95
CA ASP A 34 -12.07 0.64 -12.78
C ASP A 34 -11.68 1.93 -12.02
N VAL A 35 -11.21 1.78 -10.78
CA VAL A 35 -10.79 2.89 -9.92
C VAL A 35 -9.27 3.06 -10.04
N PRO A 36 -8.77 4.26 -10.40
CA PRO A 36 -7.33 4.54 -10.40
C PRO A 36 -6.68 4.32 -9.03
N LEU A 37 -5.45 3.81 -9.03
CA LEU A 37 -4.69 3.50 -7.80
C LEU A 37 -4.56 4.71 -6.87
N THR A 38 -4.46 5.93 -7.43
CA THR A 38 -4.34 7.19 -6.70
C THR A 38 -5.51 7.46 -5.74
N PHE A 39 -6.71 6.92 -6.00
CA PHE A 39 -7.84 7.04 -5.08
C PHE A 39 -7.83 5.99 -3.96
N LEU A 40 -6.96 4.97 -4.07
CA LEU A 40 -6.88 3.85 -3.14
C LEU A 40 -5.68 3.95 -2.20
N THR A 41 -4.65 4.72 -2.54
CA THR A 41 -3.40 4.78 -1.78
C THR A 41 -3.61 5.18 -0.32
N ASP A 42 -4.44 6.18 -0.05
CA ASP A 42 -4.75 6.61 1.33
C ASP A 42 -5.44 5.50 2.14
N ASP A 43 -6.40 4.79 1.53
CA ASP A 43 -7.10 3.67 2.17
C ASP A 43 -6.16 2.49 2.40
N ILE A 44 -5.27 2.19 1.45
CA ILE A 44 -4.23 1.16 1.60
C ILE A 44 -3.34 1.49 2.80
N LEU A 45 -2.84 2.72 2.90
CA LEU A 45 -1.99 3.15 4.01
C LEU A 45 -2.74 3.11 5.35
N ARG A 46 -3.99 3.59 5.37
CA ARG A 46 -4.85 3.56 6.55
C ARG A 46 -5.09 2.13 7.01
N GLU A 47 -5.44 1.21 6.11
CA GLU A 47 -5.66 -0.19 6.48
C GLU A 47 -4.38 -0.88 6.96
N MET A 48 -3.22 -0.63 6.34
CA MET A 48 -1.95 -1.16 6.83
C MET A 48 -1.62 -0.65 8.25
N ALA A 49 -1.84 0.63 8.51
CA ALA A 49 -1.67 1.25 9.82
C ALA A 49 -2.61 0.64 10.90
N MET A 50 -3.87 0.42 10.54
CA MET A 50 -4.91 -0.09 11.44
C MET A 50 -4.75 -1.58 11.73
N SER A 51 -4.44 -2.37 10.70
CA SER A 51 -4.30 -3.83 10.77
C SER A 51 -2.92 -4.29 11.23
N GLN A 52 -1.92 -3.40 11.24
CA GLN A 52 -0.52 -3.71 11.50
C GLN A 52 0.08 -4.73 10.51
N LYS A 53 -0.48 -4.80 9.31
CA LYS A 53 0.03 -5.60 8.20
C LYS A 53 0.67 -4.67 7.19
N ASN A 54 1.86 -5.01 6.72
CA ASN A 54 2.59 -4.23 5.74
C ASN A 54 2.31 -4.71 4.30
N TYR A 55 1.09 -5.18 4.02
CA TYR A 55 0.75 -5.64 2.69
C TYR A 55 -0.65 -5.21 2.28
N PHE A 56 -0.82 -4.98 0.98
CA PHE A 56 -2.11 -4.83 0.32
C PHE A 56 -2.46 -6.13 -0.41
N LYS A 57 -3.72 -6.57 -0.31
CA LYS A 57 -4.23 -7.74 -1.02
C LYS A 57 -5.20 -7.29 -2.12
N LEU A 58 -4.81 -7.47 -3.37
CA LEU A 58 -5.74 -7.49 -4.49
C LEU A 58 -6.38 -8.88 -4.53
N ASN A 59 -7.64 -8.97 -4.10
CA ASN A 59 -8.33 -10.24 -4.05
C ASN A 59 -8.66 -10.79 -5.45
N LYS A 60 -8.85 -12.10 -5.55
CA LYS A 60 -9.19 -12.80 -6.80
C LYS A 60 -10.40 -12.26 -7.57
N HIS A 61 -11.37 -11.63 -6.90
CA HIS A 61 -12.55 -11.07 -7.55
C HIS A 61 -12.21 -9.76 -8.27
N ASN A 62 -11.23 -9.03 -7.75
CA ASN A 62 -10.74 -7.78 -8.29
C ASN A 62 -9.48 -7.97 -9.16
N SER A 63 -9.07 -9.20 -9.46
CA SER A 63 -7.91 -9.48 -10.32
C SER A 63 -8.33 -10.02 -11.69
N LYS A 64 -7.60 -9.64 -12.73
CA LYS A 64 -7.80 -10.08 -14.12
C LYS A 64 -7.56 -11.59 -14.31
N ASP A 65 -6.71 -12.18 -13.48
CA ASP A 65 -6.30 -13.59 -13.57
C ASP A 65 -7.00 -14.51 -12.57
N GLY A 66 -7.94 -14.00 -11.76
CA GLY A 66 -8.69 -14.77 -10.77
C GLY A 66 -7.84 -15.28 -9.59
N ARG A 67 -6.73 -14.62 -9.28
CA ARG A 67 -5.79 -14.97 -8.20
C ARG A 67 -5.68 -13.86 -7.16
N ASP A 68 -5.36 -14.24 -5.93
CA ASP A 68 -4.98 -13.27 -4.91
C ASP A 68 -3.55 -12.78 -5.16
N HIS A 69 -3.35 -11.47 -5.25
CA HIS A 69 -2.03 -10.85 -5.33
C HIS A 69 -1.74 -10.09 -4.03
N TYR A 70 -0.53 -10.29 -3.49
CA TYR A 70 -0.09 -9.68 -2.24
C TYR A 70 1.09 -8.74 -2.53
N PHE A 71 0.88 -7.46 -2.30
CA PHE A 71 1.89 -6.42 -2.46
C PHE A 71 2.45 -6.08 -1.09
N TYR A 72 3.71 -6.43 -0.83
CA TYR A 72 4.37 -6.18 0.45
C TYR A 72 5.16 -4.87 0.41
N PHE A 73 5.03 -4.08 1.46
CA PHE A 73 5.70 -2.79 1.62
C PHE A 73 6.74 -2.87 2.73
N GLN A 74 7.91 -2.31 2.45
CA GLN A 74 8.90 -2.02 3.47
C GLN A 74 8.49 -0.73 4.18
N ILE A 75 8.42 -0.76 5.51
CA ILE A 75 8.11 0.42 6.32
C ILE A 75 9.44 0.90 6.91
N GLU A 76 9.88 2.07 6.48
CA GLU A 76 11.06 2.72 7.03
C GLU A 76 10.63 3.78 8.05
N ILE A 77 11.24 3.74 9.22
CA ILE A 77 11.05 4.78 10.23
C ILE A 77 12.18 5.78 10.04
N GLU A 78 11.85 7.01 9.67
CA GLU A 78 12.83 8.10 9.67
C GLU A 78 13.47 8.17 11.06
N LYS A 79 14.78 7.93 11.12
CA LYS A 79 15.54 8.15 12.33
C LYS A 79 15.63 9.67 12.49
N ILE A 80 14.93 10.21 13.47
CA ILE A 80 15.19 11.57 13.94
C ILE A 80 16.60 11.53 14.52
N ILE A 81 17.57 12.03 13.75
CA ILE A 81 18.93 12.23 14.24
C ILE A 81 18.80 13.31 15.33
N THR A 82 19.05 12.90 16.57
CA THR A 82 19.06 13.79 17.75
C THR A 82 20.45 14.36 17.96
#